data_AF-A0A914GIS2-F1
#
_entry.id   AF-A0A914GIS2-F1
#
_cell.length_a   1.000
_cell.length_b   1.000
_cell.length_c   1.000
_cell.angle_alpha   90.00
_cell.angle_beta   90.00
_cell.angle_gamma   90.00
#
_symmetry.space_group_name_H-M   'P 1'
#
loop_
_entity.id
_entity.type
_entity.pdbx_description
1 polymer ?
#
loop_
_entity_poly.entity_id
_entity_poly.type
_entity_poly.pdbx_seq_one_letter_code
_entity_poly.pdbx_strand_id
1 'polypeptide(L)'
;MESEISVSSTLKNTTTSYFWSFIDDIFWFSNNTDNGSEDGSDVDDAIESSRTVPECKVWRNPTALFRGAEYQRYAQITKHEPLTFYDLNLSAQDHQSFFTCDSDSGREDYEVMSLAWRERDSVSRIKAANKALEINSDCVPALILLAEEECTTIIDIEEKLRKALKIAETNYRSMQAHGQYDHDPCQKGRDVNILVFIRRRLAMCARRQNRLREAVKMMRDLIKEFPQLNVMNIHENLIEVLLEQQAYADAQAVLARYDGIGSL
;
A
#
# COMPACT_ATOMS: atom_id res chain seq x y z
N MET A 1 -54.37 -3.74 -14.88
CA MET A 1 -53.89 -3.91 -13.49
C MET A 1 -52.38 -3.80 -13.55
N GLU A 2 -51.89 -2.58 -13.72
CA GLU A 2 -50.45 -2.27 -13.70
C GLU A 2 -50.34 -0.97 -12.92
N SER A 3 -49.69 -1.04 -11.77
CA SER A 3 -49.44 0.08 -10.87
C SER A 3 -48.06 0.66 -11.18
N GLU A 4 -48.02 1.82 -11.81
CA GLU A 4 -46.80 2.63 -11.92
C GLU A 4 -46.41 3.16 -10.54
N ILE A 5 -45.22 2.77 -10.09
CA ILE A 5 -44.59 3.32 -8.88
C ILE A 5 -43.90 4.63 -9.29
N SER A 6 -44.46 5.74 -8.81
CA SER A 6 -43.83 7.06 -8.85
C SER A 6 -42.55 7.05 -8.02
N VAL A 7 -41.39 7.12 -8.68
CA VAL A 7 -40.10 7.34 -8.03
C VAL A 7 -39.80 8.84 -8.05
N SER A 8 -39.71 9.39 -6.84
CA SER A 8 -39.49 10.79 -6.51
C SER A 8 -38.37 11.48 -7.31
N SER A 9 -38.67 12.69 -7.79
CA SER A 9 -37.79 13.61 -8.53
C SER A 9 -36.56 14.11 -7.73
N THR A 10 -36.43 13.75 -6.45
CA THR A 10 -35.31 14.17 -5.59
C THR A 10 -34.03 13.38 -5.84
N LEU A 11 -34.10 12.14 -6.33
CA LEU A 11 -32.92 11.28 -6.55
C LEU A 11 -32.07 11.63 -7.78
N LYS A 12 -32.60 12.44 -8.71
CA LYS A 12 -31.90 12.81 -9.95
C LYS A 12 -30.98 14.02 -9.85
N ASN A 13 -31.05 14.80 -8.77
CA ASN A 13 -30.28 16.04 -8.64
C ASN A 13 -28.97 15.89 -7.86
N THR A 14 -28.82 14.84 -7.06
CA THR A 14 -27.63 14.65 -6.21
C THR A 14 -26.50 13.95 -6.96
N THR A 15 -26.81 12.98 -7.83
CA THR A 15 -25.81 12.22 -8.59
C THR A 15 -25.12 13.05 -9.68
N THR A 16 -25.81 14.03 -10.25
CA THR A 16 -25.24 14.96 -11.23
C THR A 16 -24.25 15.93 -10.59
N SER A 17 -24.50 16.38 -9.35
CA SER A 17 -23.63 17.39 -8.70
C SER A 17 -22.19 16.90 -8.43
N TYR A 18 -22.01 15.63 -8.07
CA TYR A 18 -20.69 15.08 -7.73
C TYR A 18 -19.86 14.67 -8.95
N PHE A 19 -20.53 14.35 -10.06
CA PHE A 19 -19.85 14.01 -11.30
C PHE A 19 -19.27 15.27 -11.97
N TRP A 20 -19.96 16.42 -11.87
CA TRP A 20 -19.46 17.70 -12.37
C TRP A 20 -18.31 18.26 -11.53
N SER A 21 -18.33 18.12 -10.21
CA SER A 21 -17.19 18.56 -9.37
C SER A 21 -15.90 17.79 -9.65
N PHE A 22 -16.00 16.48 -9.93
CA PHE A 22 -14.85 15.65 -10.30
C PHE A 22 -14.24 16.05 -11.67
N ILE A 23 -15.07 16.50 -12.62
CA ILE A 23 -14.60 16.97 -13.93
C ILE A 23 -14.04 18.40 -13.84
N ASP A 24 -14.62 19.27 -13.02
CA ASP A 24 -14.11 20.64 -12.79
C ASP A 24 -12.72 20.62 -12.11
N ASP A 25 -12.48 19.69 -11.19
CA ASP A 25 -11.17 19.50 -10.54
C ASP A 25 -10.10 18.99 -11.53
N ILE A 26 -10.47 18.12 -12.47
CA ILE A 26 -9.59 17.67 -13.56
C ILE A 26 -9.29 18.81 -14.53
N PHE A 27 -10.28 19.65 -14.86
CA PHE A 27 -10.12 20.79 -15.76
C PHE A 27 -9.25 21.90 -15.13
N TRP A 28 -9.34 22.11 -13.82
CA TRP A 28 -8.46 23.02 -13.09
C TRP A 28 -7.00 22.55 -13.09
N PHE A 29 -6.77 21.25 -12.93
CA PHE A 29 -5.41 20.67 -12.96
C PHE A 29 -4.74 20.80 -14.33
N SER A 30 -5.50 20.67 -15.41
CA SER A 30 -4.96 20.77 -16.78
C SER A 30 -4.55 22.20 -17.18
N ASN A 31 -5.11 23.24 -16.53
CA ASN A 31 -4.80 24.64 -16.82
C ASN A 31 -3.62 25.19 -16.00
N ASN A 32 -3.16 24.49 -14.96
CA ASN A 32 -2.03 24.91 -14.13
C ASN A 32 -0.68 24.31 -14.56
N THR A 33 -0.64 23.58 -15.66
CA THR A 33 0.60 22.98 -16.20
C THR A 33 1.45 23.92 -17.08
N ASP A 34 1.05 25.17 -17.27
CA ASP A 34 1.89 26.19 -17.92
C ASP A 34 2.32 27.26 -16.92
N ASN A 35 3.53 27.09 -16.38
CA ASN A 35 4.51 28.17 -16.22
C ASN A 35 5.85 27.60 -15.77
N GLY A 36 6.75 27.44 -16.74
CA GLY A 36 8.17 27.29 -16.50
C GLY A 36 8.88 28.65 -16.38
N SER A 37 9.95 28.63 -15.58
CA SER A 37 11.19 29.42 -15.70
C SER A 37 11.18 30.92 -15.34
N GLU A 38 11.97 31.32 -14.34
CA GLU A 38 13.24 32.07 -14.50
C GLU A 38 13.87 32.50 -13.15
N ASP A 39 15.12 32.90 -13.27
CA ASP A 39 16.27 33.00 -12.36
C ASP A 39 16.24 34.16 -11.33
N GLY A 40 17.15 34.15 -10.33
CA GLY A 40 17.55 35.37 -9.61
C GLY A 40 17.69 35.29 -8.07
N SER A 41 18.89 35.57 -7.59
CA SER A 41 19.39 35.67 -6.21
C SER A 41 18.77 36.79 -5.36
N ASP A 42 18.66 36.60 -4.04
CA ASP A 42 19.47 37.30 -3.02
C ASP A 42 18.99 36.98 -1.60
N VAL A 43 19.98 36.95 -0.70
CA VAL A 43 19.86 36.68 0.73
C VAL A 43 19.50 37.99 1.43
N ASP A 44 18.46 38.00 2.27
CA ASP A 44 18.50 38.73 3.55
C ASP A 44 17.38 38.29 4.51
N ASP A 45 17.78 38.17 5.78
CA ASP A 45 17.00 37.85 6.96
C ASP A 45 15.76 38.74 7.12
N ALA A 46 14.60 38.13 7.38
CA ALA A 46 13.75 38.41 8.54
C ALA A 46 12.33 37.88 8.33
N ILE A 47 11.74 37.48 9.46
CA ILE A 47 10.34 37.12 9.68
C ILE A 47 10.04 35.67 9.28
N GLU A 48 10.11 34.84 10.31
CA GLU A 48 9.42 33.57 10.48
C GLU A 48 7.91 33.77 10.24
N SER A 49 7.56 33.94 8.96
CA SER A 49 6.24 33.59 8.50
C SER A 49 6.19 32.08 8.65
N SER A 50 5.39 31.60 9.60
CA SER A 50 4.86 30.25 9.56
C SER A 50 4.14 30.13 8.22
N ARG A 51 4.89 29.78 7.16
CA ARG A 51 4.34 29.19 5.97
C ARG A 51 3.76 27.89 6.50
N THR A 52 2.51 27.95 6.94
CA THR A 52 1.65 26.79 7.08
C THR A 52 1.68 26.16 5.71
N VAL A 53 2.61 25.21 5.52
CA VAL A 53 2.63 24.35 4.35
C VAL A 53 1.22 23.80 4.31
N PRO A 54 0.41 24.15 3.28
CA PRO A 54 -0.93 23.62 3.18
C PRO A 54 -0.81 22.12 3.34
N GLU A 55 -1.62 21.54 4.22
CA GLU A 55 -1.61 20.09 4.46
C GLU A 55 -1.93 19.42 3.13
N CYS A 56 -0.88 19.03 2.41
CA CYS A 56 -1.02 18.31 1.16
C CYS A 56 -1.71 17.01 1.53
N LYS A 57 -2.98 16.88 1.12
CA LYS A 57 -3.72 15.63 1.28
C LYS A 57 -2.91 14.56 0.55
N VAL A 58 -2.23 13.72 1.32
CA VAL A 58 -1.39 12.65 0.78
C VAL A 58 -2.32 11.61 0.20
N TRP A 59 -2.52 11.66 -1.12
CA TRP A 59 -3.25 10.62 -1.81
C TRP A 59 -2.32 9.43 -2.00
N ARG A 60 -2.55 8.36 -1.23
CA ARG A 60 -1.81 7.10 -1.38
C ARG A 60 -2.19 6.48 -2.72
N ASN A 61 -1.22 5.92 -3.43
CA ASN A 61 -1.48 5.24 -4.69
C ASN A 61 -2.24 3.92 -4.45
N PRO A 62 -3.54 3.81 -4.80
CA PRO A 62 -4.34 2.62 -4.54
C PRO A 62 -4.03 1.50 -5.54
N THR A 63 -3.25 1.78 -6.60
CA THR A 63 -2.77 0.77 -7.54
C THR A 63 -1.59 -0.03 -6.99
N ALA A 64 -0.94 0.47 -5.93
CA ALA A 64 0.17 -0.18 -5.20
C ALA A 64 1.12 -0.94 -6.14
N LEU A 65 1.76 -0.24 -7.07
CA LEU A 65 2.65 -0.84 -8.06
C LEU A 65 3.86 -1.53 -7.38
N PHE A 66 4.40 -2.56 -8.02
CA PHE A 66 5.60 -3.26 -7.54
C PHE A 66 6.88 -2.52 -7.94
N ARG A 67 7.83 -2.38 -7.00
CA ARG A 67 9.03 -1.55 -7.21
C ARG A 67 9.90 -2.05 -8.36
N GLY A 68 10.30 -3.32 -8.37
CA GLY A 68 11.10 -3.91 -9.44
C GLY A 68 10.29 -4.06 -10.74
N ALA A 69 9.17 -4.77 -10.70
CA ALA A 69 8.45 -5.14 -11.92
C ALA A 69 7.76 -3.97 -12.65
N GLU A 70 7.35 -2.92 -11.94
CA GLU A 70 6.56 -1.83 -12.50
C GLU A 70 7.29 -0.49 -12.45
N TYR A 71 7.72 -0.03 -11.26
CA TYR A 71 8.38 1.27 -11.13
C TYR A 71 9.78 1.30 -11.79
N GLN A 72 10.63 0.34 -11.49
CA GLN A 72 11.97 0.27 -12.08
C GLN A 72 11.89 0.07 -13.60
N ARG A 73 10.95 -0.76 -14.08
CA ARG A 73 10.70 -0.92 -15.51
C ARG A 73 10.27 0.39 -16.17
N TYR A 74 9.38 1.16 -15.52
CA TYR A 74 9.01 2.49 -16.00
C TYR A 74 10.23 3.41 -16.09
N ALA A 75 11.00 3.53 -15.01
CA ALA A 75 12.19 4.40 -14.96
C ALA A 75 13.22 4.02 -16.04
N GLN A 76 13.43 2.72 -16.28
CA GLN A 76 14.35 2.24 -17.31
C GLN A 76 13.93 2.67 -18.72
N ILE A 77 12.62 2.67 -19.01
CA ILE A 77 12.07 3.01 -20.32
C ILE A 77 11.99 4.53 -20.50
N THR A 78 11.44 5.25 -19.53
CA THR A 78 11.14 6.68 -19.66
C THR A 78 12.32 7.57 -19.25
N LYS A 79 13.30 7.05 -18.51
CA LYS A 79 14.38 7.81 -17.85
C LYS A 79 13.86 8.84 -16.83
N HIS A 80 12.65 8.63 -16.33
CA HIS A 80 12.04 9.46 -15.28
C HIS A 80 11.79 8.62 -14.03
N GLU A 81 12.15 9.18 -12.88
CA GLU A 81 11.88 8.55 -11.59
C GLU A 81 10.37 8.57 -11.30
N PRO A 82 9.72 7.41 -11.08
CA PRO A 82 8.27 7.33 -10.89
C PRO A 82 7.82 7.71 -9.47
N LEU A 83 8.75 7.80 -8.52
CA LEU A 83 8.49 8.09 -7.11
C LEU A 83 9.30 9.30 -6.69
N THR A 84 8.67 10.20 -5.94
CA THR A 84 9.37 11.32 -5.33
C THR A 84 10.17 10.86 -4.10
N PHE A 85 11.06 11.72 -3.62
CA PHE A 85 11.75 11.51 -2.34
C PHE A 85 10.75 11.33 -1.17
N TYR A 86 9.63 12.05 -1.22
CA TYR A 86 8.59 11.95 -0.21
C TYR A 86 7.93 10.55 -0.21
N ASP A 87 7.58 10.01 -1.38
CA ASP A 87 6.96 8.68 -1.52
C ASP A 87 7.87 7.54 -1.02
N LEU A 88 9.16 7.64 -1.34
CA LEU A 88 10.17 6.68 -0.90
C LEU A 88 10.32 6.69 0.63
N ASN A 89 10.36 7.86 1.25
CA ASN A 89 10.44 7.99 2.71
C ASN A 89 9.19 7.47 3.40
N LEU A 90 8.02 7.75 2.84
CA LEU A 90 6.76 7.31 3.41
C LEU A 90 6.65 5.78 3.40
N SER A 91 7.07 5.14 2.30
CA SER A 91 7.18 3.68 2.23
C SER A 91 8.21 3.12 3.22
N ALA A 92 9.35 3.80 3.42
CA ALA A 92 10.36 3.36 4.36
C ALA A 92 9.88 3.44 5.82
N GLN A 93 9.06 4.45 6.15
CA GLN A 93 8.40 4.56 7.46
C GLN A 93 7.37 3.45 7.65
N ASP A 94 6.52 3.21 6.63
CA ASP A 94 5.54 2.12 6.64
C ASP A 94 6.24 0.76 6.85
N HIS A 95 7.30 0.46 6.11
CA HIS A 95 8.04 -0.79 6.27
C HIS A 95 8.68 -0.96 7.67
N GLN A 96 9.23 0.11 8.25
CA GLN A 96 9.75 0.06 9.62
C GLN A 96 8.62 -0.21 10.63
N SER A 97 7.50 0.50 10.49
CA SER A 97 6.31 0.31 11.33
C SER A 97 5.74 -1.11 11.23
N PHE A 98 5.73 -1.70 10.04
CA PHE A 98 5.12 -3.00 9.81
C PHE A 98 6.02 -4.18 10.13
N PHE A 99 7.33 -4.07 9.84
CA PHE A 99 8.23 -5.22 9.77
C PHE A 99 9.33 -5.23 10.83
N THR A 100 9.34 -4.26 11.74
CA THR A 100 10.31 -4.22 12.85
C THR A 100 9.60 -4.13 14.19
N CYS A 101 10.22 -4.68 15.23
CA CYS A 101 9.74 -4.59 16.61
C CYS A 101 10.92 -4.59 17.59
N ASP A 102 10.74 -4.07 18.81
CA ASP A 102 11.84 -3.97 19.79
C ASP A 102 12.40 -5.35 20.21
N SER A 103 11.55 -6.38 20.15
CA SER A 103 11.89 -7.78 20.45
C SER A 103 12.75 -8.47 19.38
N ASP A 104 13.16 -7.74 18.35
CA ASP A 104 14.11 -8.22 17.34
C ASP A 104 15.56 -8.11 17.75
N SER A 105 15.84 -7.43 18.86
CA SER A 105 17.17 -7.32 19.43
C SER A 105 17.80 -8.70 19.67
N GLY A 106 19.00 -8.93 19.14
CA GLY A 106 19.71 -10.21 19.24
C GLY A 106 19.36 -11.22 18.14
N ARG A 107 18.44 -10.89 17.22
CA ARG A 107 18.19 -11.68 16.01
C ARG A 107 18.93 -11.07 14.83
N GLU A 108 20.09 -11.61 14.51
CA GLU A 108 20.98 -11.06 13.47
C GLU A 108 20.28 -10.85 12.12
N ASP A 109 19.39 -11.77 11.71
CA ASP A 109 18.63 -11.65 10.46
C ASP A 109 17.67 -10.44 10.47
N TYR A 110 17.01 -10.17 11.59
CA TYR A 110 16.11 -9.02 11.75
C TYR A 110 16.86 -7.71 11.95
N GLU A 111 18.03 -7.73 12.60
CA GLU A 111 18.90 -6.55 12.72
C GLU A 111 19.40 -6.08 11.35
N VAL A 112 19.84 -7.01 10.49
CA VAL A 112 20.21 -6.72 9.10
C VAL A 112 19.01 -6.13 8.34
N MET A 113 17.82 -6.71 8.51
CA MET A 113 16.61 -6.20 7.84
C MET A 113 16.17 -4.83 8.35
N SER A 114 16.30 -4.54 9.64
CA SER A 114 15.99 -3.22 10.23
C SER A 114 16.82 -2.11 9.58
N LEU A 115 18.11 -2.39 9.31
CA LEU A 115 18.97 -1.49 8.54
C LEU A 115 18.53 -1.42 7.07
N ALA A 116 18.28 -2.57 6.44
CA ALA A 116 17.84 -2.64 5.04
C ALA A 116 16.57 -1.80 4.76
N TRP A 117 15.62 -1.75 5.69
CA TRP A 117 14.41 -0.95 5.51
C TRP A 117 14.66 0.56 5.48
N ARG A 118 15.74 1.02 6.13
CA ARG A 118 16.19 2.42 6.17
C ARG A 118 17.07 2.79 4.98
N GLU A 119 17.65 1.80 4.31
CA GLU A 119 18.46 2.01 3.11
C GLU A 119 17.63 2.60 1.98
N ARG A 120 18.25 3.54 1.26
CA ARG A 120 17.63 4.27 0.14
C ARG A 120 17.91 3.62 -1.21
N ASP A 121 19.08 3.02 -1.34
CA ASP A 121 19.54 2.40 -2.58
C ASP A 121 18.99 0.97 -2.69
N SER A 122 18.33 0.67 -3.82
CA SER A 122 17.71 -0.63 -4.07
C SER A 122 18.75 -1.77 -4.08
N VAL A 123 19.94 -1.52 -4.64
CA VAL A 123 21.01 -2.54 -4.70
C VAL A 123 21.49 -2.91 -3.29
N SER A 124 21.68 -1.90 -2.43
CA SER A 124 22.06 -2.07 -1.03
C SER A 124 20.98 -2.80 -0.23
N ARG A 125 19.70 -2.47 -0.46
CA ARG A 125 18.53 -3.17 0.12
C ARG A 125 18.53 -4.66 -0.26
N ILE A 126 18.69 -4.97 -1.54
CA ILE A 126 18.73 -6.35 -2.06
C ILE A 126 19.91 -7.13 -1.49
N LYS A 127 21.10 -6.51 -1.41
CA LYS A 127 22.29 -7.15 -0.82
C LYS A 127 22.07 -7.47 0.66
N ALA A 128 21.48 -6.55 1.41
CA ALA A 128 21.18 -6.77 2.83
C ALA A 128 20.14 -7.89 3.03
N ALA A 129 19.09 -7.93 2.21
CA ALA A 129 18.10 -9.01 2.29
C ALA A 129 18.69 -10.38 1.96
N ASN A 130 19.56 -10.48 0.95
CA ASN A 130 20.27 -11.72 0.66
C ASN A 130 21.16 -12.16 1.84
N LYS A 131 21.88 -11.22 2.47
CA LYS A 131 22.65 -11.50 3.70
C LYS A 131 21.77 -12.00 4.84
N ALA A 132 20.59 -11.43 5.05
CA ALA A 132 19.65 -11.91 6.06
C ALA A 132 19.18 -13.35 5.78
N LEU A 133 19.02 -13.73 4.50
CA LEU A 133 18.67 -15.10 4.10
C LEU A 133 19.82 -16.10 4.25
N GLU A 134 21.08 -15.65 4.17
CA GLU A 134 22.25 -16.47 4.50
C GLU A 134 22.30 -16.83 5.99
N ILE A 135 21.88 -15.90 6.85
CA ILE A 135 21.78 -16.10 8.31
C ILE A 135 20.57 -17.00 8.65
N ASN A 136 19.41 -16.70 8.05
CA ASN A 136 18.18 -17.43 8.25
C ASN A 136 17.42 -17.57 6.92
N SER A 137 17.39 -18.78 6.36
CA SER A 137 16.72 -19.06 5.08
C SER A 137 15.21 -18.78 5.09
N ASP A 138 14.63 -18.71 6.28
CA ASP A 138 13.20 -18.48 6.53
C ASP A 138 12.92 -17.04 7.00
N CYS A 139 13.85 -16.10 6.79
CA CYS A 139 13.66 -14.68 7.09
C CYS A 139 12.58 -14.06 6.18
N VAL A 140 11.35 -13.96 6.70
CA VAL A 140 10.19 -13.45 5.95
C VAL A 140 10.34 -12.00 5.49
N PRO A 141 10.83 -11.04 6.31
CA PRO A 141 11.06 -9.67 5.84
C PRO A 141 12.02 -9.59 4.65
N ALA A 142 13.06 -10.43 4.63
CA ALA A 142 14.00 -10.48 3.51
C ALA A 142 13.33 -10.97 2.22
N LEU A 143 12.49 -12.01 2.31
CA LEU A 143 11.70 -12.49 1.16
C LEU A 143 10.75 -11.42 0.62
N ILE A 144 10.12 -10.63 1.51
CA ILE A 144 9.27 -9.50 1.10
C ILE A 144 10.10 -8.46 0.35
N LEU A 145 11.25 -8.05 0.90
CA LEU A 145 12.11 -7.05 0.28
C LEU A 145 12.56 -7.50 -1.12
N LEU A 146 13.02 -8.74 -1.27
CA LEU A 146 13.41 -9.28 -2.57
C LEU A 146 12.22 -9.40 -3.54
N ALA A 147 11.01 -9.70 -3.04
CA ALA A 147 9.83 -9.69 -3.89
C ALA A 147 9.53 -8.28 -4.42
N GLU A 148 9.65 -7.25 -3.59
CA GLU A 148 9.40 -5.87 -4.02
C GLU A 148 10.48 -5.32 -4.95
N GLU A 149 11.76 -5.52 -4.63
CA GLU A 149 12.89 -4.80 -5.24
C GLU A 149 13.60 -5.59 -6.35
N GLU A 150 13.76 -6.91 -6.18
CA GLU A 150 14.60 -7.73 -7.08
C GLU A 150 13.80 -8.33 -8.24
N CYS A 151 12.54 -8.67 -8.00
CA CYS A 151 11.73 -9.37 -8.99
C CYS A 151 11.27 -8.42 -10.11
N THR A 152 11.45 -8.83 -11.37
CA THR A 152 11.15 -8.01 -12.55
C THR A 152 9.81 -8.35 -13.20
N THR A 153 9.17 -9.46 -12.81
CA THR A 153 7.86 -9.86 -13.31
C THR A 153 6.88 -10.12 -12.17
N ILE A 154 5.59 -9.95 -12.44
CA ILE A 154 4.51 -10.24 -11.47
C ILE A 154 4.50 -11.71 -11.05
N ILE A 155 4.93 -12.61 -11.93
CA ILE A 155 4.98 -14.05 -11.67
C ILE A 155 6.08 -14.35 -10.64
N ASP A 156 7.29 -13.83 -10.83
CA ASP A 156 8.41 -14.03 -9.89
C ASP A 156 8.08 -13.46 -8.51
N ILE A 157 7.41 -12.31 -8.48
CA ILE A 157 6.92 -11.69 -7.25
C ILE A 157 5.94 -12.63 -6.54
N GLU A 158 4.95 -13.16 -7.27
CA GLU A 158 3.95 -14.05 -6.69
C GLU A 158 4.58 -15.32 -6.13
N GLU A 159 5.52 -15.95 -6.84
CA GLU A 159 6.24 -17.13 -6.37
C GLU A 159 7.01 -16.84 -5.08
N LYS A 160 7.74 -15.72 -5.05
CA LYS A 160 8.53 -15.32 -3.88
C LYS A 160 7.65 -14.99 -2.67
N LEU A 161 6.53 -14.29 -2.89
CA LEU A 161 5.54 -14.01 -1.85
C LEU A 161 4.79 -15.26 -1.37
N ARG A 162 4.53 -16.25 -2.23
CA ARG A 162 3.95 -17.54 -1.81
C ARG A 162 4.88 -18.31 -0.90
N LYS A 163 6.19 -18.28 -1.18
CA LYS A 163 7.21 -18.84 -0.27
C LYS A 163 7.18 -18.13 1.08
N ALA A 164 7.17 -16.79 1.07
CA ALA A 164 7.09 -15.98 2.30
C ALA A 164 5.81 -16.28 3.10
N LEU A 165 4.66 -16.39 2.43
CA LEU A 165 3.37 -16.69 3.04
C LEU A 165 3.38 -18.02 3.79
N LYS A 166 3.94 -19.07 3.18
CA LYS A 166 4.01 -20.40 3.80
C LYS A 166 4.72 -20.37 5.15
N ILE A 167 5.81 -19.61 5.25
CA ILE A 167 6.57 -19.44 6.49
C ILE A 167 5.77 -18.59 7.48
N ALA A 168 5.26 -17.43 7.04
CA ALA A 168 4.48 -16.51 7.87
C ALA A 168 3.24 -17.17 8.49
N GLU A 169 2.49 -17.97 7.72
CA GLU A 169 1.34 -18.70 8.22
C GLU A 169 1.71 -19.78 9.24
N THR A 170 2.86 -20.42 9.08
CA THR A 170 3.34 -21.43 10.03
C THR A 170 3.66 -20.77 11.37
N ASN A 171 4.31 -19.61 11.33
CA ASN A 171 4.58 -18.80 12.52
C ASN A 171 3.27 -18.33 13.17
N TYR A 172 2.32 -17.83 12.36
CA TYR A 172 1.02 -17.39 12.85
C TYR A 172 0.19 -18.52 13.49
N ARG A 173 0.16 -19.71 12.87
CA ARG A 173 -0.52 -20.89 13.45
C ARG A 173 0.14 -21.34 14.75
N SER A 174 1.47 -21.36 14.81
CA SER A 174 2.22 -21.70 16.03
C SER A 174 1.88 -20.73 17.16
N MET A 175 1.89 -19.42 16.87
CA MET A 175 1.52 -18.37 17.81
C MET A 175 0.10 -18.52 18.36
N GLN A 176 -0.86 -18.88 17.50
CA GLN A 176 -2.25 -19.11 17.93
C GLN A 176 -2.40 -20.37 18.80
N ALA A 177 -1.56 -21.39 18.59
CA ALA A 177 -1.62 -22.64 19.33
C ALA A 177 -1.04 -22.53 20.76
N HIS A 178 -0.03 -21.68 20.99
CA HIS A 178 0.70 -21.60 22.26
C HIS A 178 0.04 -20.66 23.32
N GLY A 179 -1.17 -20.17 23.06
CA GLY A 179 -1.92 -19.34 24.02
C GLY A 179 -1.36 -17.91 24.19
N GLN A 180 -2.13 -17.02 24.80
CA GLN A 180 -1.82 -15.59 24.87
C GLN A 180 -0.54 -15.24 25.67
N TYR A 181 -0.04 -16.14 26.52
CA TYR A 181 0.92 -15.79 27.58
C TYR A 181 2.41 -15.88 27.20
N ASP A 182 2.77 -16.50 26.07
CA ASP A 182 4.18 -16.85 25.80
C ASP A 182 4.86 -16.01 24.71
N HIS A 183 4.11 -15.14 24.02
CA HIS A 183 4.65 -14.33 22.93
C HIS A 183 4.52 -12.83 23.24
N ASP A 184 5.63 -12.12 23.08
CA ASP A 184 5.72 -10.68 23.21
C ASP A 184 4.72 -9.95 22.28
N PRO A 185 3.88 -9.02 22.80
CA PRO A 185 2.90 -8.30 21.99
C PRO A 185 3.48 -7.56 20.78
N CYS A 186 4.71 -7.03 20.88
CA CYS A 186 5.36 -6.33 19.78
C CYS A 186 5.66 -7.28 18.62
N GLN A 187 6.21 -8.45 18.94
CA GLN A 187 6.45 -9.52 17.97
C GLN A 187 5.16 -10.01 17.31
N LYS A 188 4.09 -10.24 18.10
CA LYS A 188 2.79 -10.65 17.56
C LYS A 188 2.25 -9.63 16.57
N GLY A 189 2.29 -8.35 16.93
CA GLY A 189 1.83 -7.25 16.07
C GLY A 189 2.57 -7.23 14.73
N ARG A 190 3.90 -7.32 14.78
CA ARG A 190 4.73 -7.39 13.57
C ARG A 190 4.44 -8.63 12.72
N ASP A 191 4.31 -9.81 13.31
CA ASP A 191 4.06 -11.05 12.56
C ASP A 191 2.69 -11.03 11.86
N VAL A 192 1.67 -10.43 12.49
CA VAL A 192 0.38 -10.17 11.86
C VAL A 192 0.51 -9.14 10.73
N ASN A 193 1.24 -8.05 10.93
CA ASN A 193 1.49 -7.05 9.88
C ASN A 193 2.17 -7.66 8.64
N ILE A 194 3.19 -8.50 8.86
CA ILE A 194 3.88 -9.26 7.81
C ILE A 194 2.89 -10.16 7.06
N LEU A 195 2.08 -10.94 7.76
CA LEU A 195 1.10 -11.85 7.16
C LEU A 195 0.08 -11.10 6.29
N VAL A 196 -0.48 -10.02 6.82
CA VAL A 196 -1.47 -9.17 6.14
C VAL A 196 -0.84 -8.51 4.91
N PHE A 197 0.38 -7.99 5.04
CA PHE A 197 1.11 -7.39 3.93
C PHE A 197 1.30 -8.40 2.79
N ILE A 198 1.81 -9.60 3.07
CA ILE A 198 2.05 -10.63 2.04
C ILE A 198 0.75 -10.99 1.32
N ARG A 199 -0.33 -11.27 2.07
CA ARG A 199 -1.63 -11.63 1.49
C ARG A 199 -2.20 -10.49 0.64
N ARG A 200 -2.05 -9.23 1.09
CA ARG A 200 -2.44 -8.05 0.32
C ARG A 200 -1.66 -7.96 -0.99
N ARG A 201 -0.33 -8.13 -0.94
CA ARG A 201 0.52 -8.08 -2.14
C ARG A 201 0.21 -9.23 -3.11
N LEU A 202 -0.10 -10.42 -2.62
CA LEU A 202 -0.58 -11.53 -3.47
C LEU A 202 -1.93 -11.21 -4.14
N ALA A 203 -2.84 -10.51 -3.45
CA ALA A 203 -4.07 -10.02 -4.09
C ALA A 203 -3.78 -9.02 -5.22
N MET A 204 -2.75 -8.18 -5.06
CA MET A 204 -2.28 -7.29 -6.12
C MET A 204 -1.66 -8.06 -7.30
N CYS A 205 -0.89 -9.13 -7.05
CA CYS A 205 -0.42 -10.04 -8.11
C CYS A 205 -1.59 -10.64 -8.89
N ALA A 206 -2.62 -11.13 -8.19
CA ALA A 206 -3.83 -11.66 -8.80
C ALA A 206 -4.55 -10.62 -9.67
N ARG A 207 -4.70 -9.38 -9.17
CA ARG A 207 -5.25 -8.25 -9.95
C ARG A 207 -4.45 -8.02 -11.23
N ARG A 208 -3.11 -7.88 -11.12
CA ARG A 208 -2.20 -7.63 -12.26
C ARG A 208 -2.24 -8.73 -13.32
N GLN A 209 -2.64 -9.93 -12.95
CA GLN A 209 -2.84 -11.08 -13.85
C GLN A 209 -4.31 -11.23 -14.31
N ASN A 210 -5.14 -10.22 -14.09
CA ASN A 210 -6.57 -10.22 -14.42
C ASN A 210 -7.40 -11.33 -13.72
N ARG A 211 -6.89 -11.89 -12.62
CA ARG A 211 -7.62 -12.82 -11.74
C ARG A 211 -8.48 -12.04 -10.74
N LEU A 212 -9.31 -11.13 -11.26
CA LEU A 212 -9.99 -10.10 -10.45
C LEU A 212 -10.87 -10.70 -9.35
N ARG A 213 -11.57 -11.81 -9.62
CA ARG A 213 -12.44 -12.48 -8.62
C ARG A 213 -11.64 -13.00 -7.43
N GLU A 214 -10.45 -13.52 -7.68
CA GLU A 214 -9.54 -13.99 -6.64
C GLU A 214 -9.02 -12.81 -5.83
N ALA A 215 -8.58 -11.74 -6.49
CA ALA A 215 -8.14 -10.51 -5.82
C ALA A 215 -9.22 -9.93 -4.88
N VAL A 216 -10.47 -9.80 -5.35
CA VAL A 216 -11.61 -9.35 -4.53
C VAL A 216 -11.81 -10.26 -3.32
N LYS A 217 -11.80 -11.58 -3.53
CA LYS A 217 -11.97 -12.55 -2.44
C LYS A 217 -10.88 -12.38 -1.39
N MET A 218 -9.61 -12.33 -1.80
CA MET A 218 -8.48 -12.18 -0.89
C MET A 218 -8.55 -10.89 -0.07
N MET A 219 -8.93 -9.76 -0.70
CA MET A 219 -9.07 -8.48 0.00
C MET A 219 -10.24 -8.50 0.98
N ARG A 220 -11.40 -9.06 0.61
CA ARG A 220 -12.56 -9.20 1.52
C ARG A 220 -12.23 -10.12 2.70
N ASP A 221 -11.51 -11.21 2.46
CA ASP A 221 -11.08 -12.13 3.51
C ASP A 221 -10.14 -11.42 4.51
N LEU A 222 -9.19 -10.63 4.02
CA LEU A 222 -8.29 -9.84 4.88
C LEU A 222 -9.05 -8.82 5.75
N ILE A 223 -9.98 -8.08 5.15
CA ILE A 223 -10.80 -7.08 5.85
C ILE A 223 -11.62 -7.74 6.96
N LYS A 224 -12.18 -8.92 6.68
CA LYS A 224 -12.98 -9.67 7.64
C LYS A 224 -12.15 -10.26 8.77
N GLU A 225 -10.97 -10.79 8.45
CA GLU A 225 -10.08 -11.47 9.39
C GLU A 225 -9.31 -10.49 10.28
N PHE A 226 -8.95 -9.32 9.75
CA PHE A 226 -8.14 -8.31 10.43
C PHE A 226 -8.79 -6.90 10.38
N PRO A 227 -9.98 -6.72 10.96
CA PRO A 227 -10.75 -5.47 10.83
C PRO A 227 -10.09 -4.24 11.48
N GLN A 228 -9.10 -4.43 12.36
CA GLN A 228 -8.38 -3.35 13.03
C GLN A 228 -7.15 -2.85 12.22
N LEU A 229 -6.75 -3.54 11.16
CA LEU A 229 -5.55 -3.21 10.36
C LEU A 229 -5.86 -2.36 9.12
N ASN A 230 -6.52 -1.23 9.36
CA ASN A 230 -6.86 -0.26 8.31
C ASN A 230 -5.64 0.44 7.69
N VAL A 231 -4.47 0.35 8.33
CA VAL A 231 -3.22 1.04 7.94
C VAL A 231 -2.69 0.59 6.58
N MET A 232 -3.12 -0.58 6.09
CA MET A 232 -2.62 -1.15 4.83
C MET A 232 -3.44 -0.74 3.60
N ASN A 233 -4.41 0.18 3.72
CA ASN A 233 -5.26 0.67 2.64
C ASN A 233 -5.92 -0.44 1.79
N ILE A 234 -6.27 -1.56 2.43
CA ILE A 234 -6.83 -2.75 1.75
C ILE A 234 -8.15 -2.41 1.06
N HIS A 235 -8.93 -1.48 1.63
CA HIS A 235 -10.22 -1.07 1.09
C HIS A 235 -10.09 -0.21 -0.16
N GLU A 236 -9.09 0.67 -0.23
CA GLU A 236 -8.76 1.41 -1.45
C GLU A 236 -8.37 0.44 -2.58
N ASN A 237 -7.57 -0.58 -2.26
CA ASN A 237 -7.22 -1.61 -3.24
C ASN A 237 -8.45 -2.44 -3.67
N LEU A 238 -9.38 -2.71 -2.74
CA LEU A 238 -10.63 -3.41 -3.06
C LEU A 238 -11.51 -2.58 -3.99
N ILE A 239 -11.65 -1.27 -3.72
CA ILE A 239 -12.41 -0.35 -4.57
C ILE A 239 -11.84 -0.36 -5.99
N GLU A 240 -10.52 -0.26 -6.14
CA GLU A 240 -9.84 -0.32 -7.43
C GLU A 240 -10.16 -1.59 -8.22
N VAL A 241 -10.13 -2.77 -7.58
CA VAL A 241 -10.47 -4.03 -8.27
C VAL A 241 -11.95 -4.10 -8.62
N LEU A 242 -12.84 -3.58 -7.77
CA LEU A 242 -14.28 -3.56 -8.04
C LEU A 242 -14.63 -2.61 -9.20
N LEU A 243 -13.96 -1.46 -9.28
CA LEU A 243 -14.09 -0.54 -10.41
C LEU A 243 -13.61 -1.19 -11.71
N GLU A 244 -12.49 -1.92 -11.67
CA GLU A 244 -11.97 -2.68 -12.81
C GLU A 244 -12.93 -3.79 -13.26
N GLN A 245 -13.71 -4.37 -12.34
CA GLN A 245 -14.79 -5.31 -12.63
C GLN A 245 -16.10 -4.64 -13.09
N GLN A 246 -16.19 -3.31 -13.08
CA GLN A 246 -17.43 -2.54 -13.28
C GLN A 246 -18.52 -2.89 -12.24
N ALA A 247 -18.12 -3.37 -11.06
CA ALA A 247 -18.99 -3.68 -9.94
C ALA A 247 -19.28 -2.41 -9.12
N TYR A 248 -19.86 -1.39 -9.75
CA TYR A 248 -20.02 -0.05 -9.17
C TYR A 248 -20.86 -0.05 -7.88
N ALA A 249 -21.90 -0.88 -7.80
CA ALA A 249 -22.73 -1.01 -6.59
C ALA A 249 -21.92 -1.54 -5.39
N ASP A 250 -21.03 -2.52 -5.64
CA ASP A 250 -20.15 -3.07 -4.60
C ASP A 250 -19.09 -2.04 -4.18
N ALA A 251 -18.51 -1.30 -5.13
CA ALA A 251 -17.55 -0.23 -4.83
C ALA A 251 -18.19 0.87 -3.97
N GLN A 252 -19.41 1.29 -4.32
CA GLN A 252 -20.19 2.25 -3.53
C GLN A 252 -20.50 1.72 -2.12
N ALA A 253 -20.81 0.43 -1.98
CA ALA A 253 -21.05 -0.17 -0.68
C ALA A 253 -19.80 -0.20 0.22
N VAL A 254 -18.61 -0.36 -0.37
CA VAL A 254 -17.33 -0.25 0.38
C VAL A 254 -17.09 1.19 0.81
N LEU A 255 -17.24 2.16 -0.11
CA LEU A 255 -17.10 3.60 0.20
C LEU A 255 -18.04 4.05 1.31
N ALA A 256 -19.33 3.71 1.22
CA ALA A 256 -20.32 4.10 2.24
C ALA A 256 -19.99 3.57 3.64
N ARG A 257 -19.38 2.38 3.72
CA ARG A 257 -18.90 1.82 5.00
C ARG A 257 -17.66 2.55 5.52
N TYR A 258 -16.80 3.03 4.62
CA TYR A 258 -15.56 3.72 4.95
C TYR A 258 -15.79 5.18 5.37
N ASP A 259 -16.62 5.91 4.64
CA ASP A 259 -16.95 7.31 4.95
C ASP A 259 -17.71 7.44 6.28
N GLY A 260 -18.50 6.43 6.66
CA GLY A 260 -19.19 6.36 7.95
C GLY A 260 -18.28 6.07 9.16
N ILE A 261 -17.03 5.63 8.95
CA ILE A 261 -16.07 5.35 10.03
C ILE A 261 -15.26 6.60 10.40
N GLY A 262 -15.08 7.55 9.47
CA GLY A 262 -14.35 8.81 9.71
C GLY A 262 -15.18 9.96 10.29
N SER A 263 -16.45 9.73 10.61
CA SER A 263 -17.42 10.75 11.04
C SER A 263 -17.92 10.56 12.49
N LEU A 264 -17.19 9.79 13.31
CA LEU A 264 -17.42 9.60 14.75
C LEU A 264 -16.21 10.02 15.58
#